data_AF-A0AAV5YKJ2-F1
#
_entry.id   AF-A0AAV5YKJ2-F1
#
_cell.length_a   1.000
_cell.length_b   1.000
_cell.length_c   1.000
_cell.angle_alpha   90.00
_cell.angle_beta   90.00
_cell.angle_gamma   90.00
#
_symmetry.space_group_name_H-M   'P 1'
#
loop_
_entity.id
_entity.type
_entity.pdbx_description
1 polymer ?
#
loop_
_entity_poly.entity_id
_entity_poly.type
_entity_poly.pdbx_seq_one_letter_code
_entity_poly.pdbx_strand_id
1 'polypeptide(L)'
;MAALPLIPSTVVGSHGKAGWWYTAVKAHEAGDMGPADLDEMFDDAADTAIRDMERAGLDVITDGEVRRLDGYVDSYYAIIKGIEPLPVRRKAGPWGYDQQTRYEATGRIDTPPGGLGIVKEFEYLKAHTGRATKATCAGPLTFGSRIHPGKMYKGVVDVAERFAEVINAELRALVAAGADFIQLDEPARGNVSGEEMARLYNLATEGVKAKLAFHICFGNRFGRSRFDRSYRPYFPGVLKARADQFVLEFAGREFSELDVWKEYGQDRELGAGVIDVKGFYPESPEDVAVRIRRVLTVCRPEKLYVNPDCGFGWSPRYMCNQKVRALAAGAALARKELGGSR
;
A
#
# COMPACT_ATOMS: atom_id res chain seq x y z
N MET A 1 6.36 20.17 2.50
CA MET A 1 4.92 19.86 2.66
C MET A 1 4.10 21.11 2.99
N ALA A 2 2.98 21.31 2.29
CA ALA A 2 1.93 22.22 2.76
C ALA A 2 1.42 21.76 4.13
N ALA A 3 0.95 22.68 4.97
CA ALA A 3 0.41 22.32 6.28
C ALA A 3 -0.84 21.44 6.10
N LEU A 4 -0.78 20.20 6.60
CA LEU A 4 -1.91 19.28 6.57
C LEU A 4 -2.93 19.65 7.65
N PRO A 5 -4.24 19.42 7.42
CA PRO A 5 -5.25 19.66 8.43
C PRO A 5 -5.15 18.63 9.57
N LEU A 6 -5.77 18.90 10.72
CA LEU A 6 -5.94 17.91 11.78
C LEU A 6 -6.69 16.67 11.22
N ILE A 7 -6.28 15.44 11.53
CA ILE A 7 -6.86 14.23 10.91
C ILE A 7 -6.80 14.29 9.37
N PRO A 8 -5.60 14.22 8.74
CA PRO A 8 -5.50 14.18 7.29
C PRO A 8 -6.12 12.90 6.72
N SER A 9 -6.83 13.06 5.60
CA SER A 9 -7.37 11.95 4.80
C SER A 9 -6.39 11.57 3.69
N THR A 10 -6.13 10.26 3.55
CA THR A 10 -5.20 9.71 2.56
C THR A 10 -5.72 8.37 2.02
N VAL A 11 -5.18 7.91 0.91
CA VAL A 11 -5.30 6.49 0.49
C VAL A 11 -4.16 5.65 1.08
N VAL A 12 -4.27 4.33 1.05
CA VAL A 12 -3.15 3.42 1.34
C VAL A 12 -2.14 3.45 0.19
N GLY A 13 -2.62 3.29 -1.05
CA GLY A 13 -1.77 3.07 -2.22
C GLY A 13 -2.59 3.07 -3.50
N SER A 14 -2.86 1.88 -4.05
CA SER A 14 -3.61 1.69 -5.29
C SER A 14 -5.01 2.33 -5.34
N HIS A 15 -5.37 2.81 -6.53
CA HIS A 15 -6.69 3.33 -6.88
C HIS A 15 -7.48 2.34 -7.76
N GLY A 16 -8.80 2.53 -7.84
CA GLY A 16 -9.65 1.74 -8.75
C GLY A 16 -9.34 2.05 -10.21
N LYS A 17 -8.91 1.04 -10.96
CA LYS A 17 -8.51 1.17 -12.38
C LYS A 17 -9.72 1.34 -13.30
N ALA A 18 -9.59 2.17 -14.33
CA ALA A 18 -10.64 2.39 -15.32
C ALA A 18 -10.87 1.14 -16.20
N GLY A 19 -12.06 0.99 -16.77
CA GLY A 19 -12.40 -0.17 -17.61
C GLY A 19 -11.47 -0.32 -18.82
N TRP A 20 -11.12 0.79 -19.47
CA TRP A 20 -10.24 0.81 -20.63
C TRP A 20 -8.81 0.37 -20.30
N TRP A 21 -8.35 0.51 -19.04
CA TRP A 21 -7.02 0.03 -18.62
C TRP A 21 -6.91 -1.48 -18.81
N TYR A 22 -7.95 -2.23 -18.42
CA TYR A 22 -7.96 -3.68 -18.57
C TYR A 22 -8.02 -4.11 -20.04
N THR A 23 -8.75 -3.35 -20.88
CA THR A 23 -8.80 -3.60 -22.33
C THR A 23 -7.44 -3.36 -22.97
N ALA A 24 -6.77 -2.25 -22.64
CA ALA A 24 -5.46 -1.91 -23.18
C ALA A 24 -4.38 -2.90 -22.74
N VAL A 25 -4.37 -3.32 -21.46
CA VAL A 25 -3.43 -4.35 -21.00
C VAL A 25 -3.64 -5.66 -21.74
N LYS A 26 -4.88 -6.10 -21.96
CA LYS A 26 -5.17 -7.31 -22.76
C LYS A 26 -4.74 -7.17 -24.21
N ALA A 27 -4.94 -6.01 -24.82
CA ALA A 27 -4.50 -5.73 -26.19
C ALA A 27 -2.96 -5.76 -26.30
N HIS A 28 -2.26 -5.18 -25.31
CA HIS A 28 -0.80 -5.28 -25.23
C HIS A 28 -0.31 -6.73 -25.05
N GLU A 29 -0.92 -7.49 -24.14
CA GLU A 29 -0.63 -8.92 -23.95
C GLU A 29 -0.89 -9.76 -25.21
N ALA A 30 -1.86 -9.36 -26.04
CA ALA A 30 -2.16 -9.97 -27.34
C ALA A 30 -1.22 -9.52 -28.47
N GLY A 31 -0.40 -8.48 -28.25
CA GLY A 31 0.48 -7.89 -29.27
C GLY A 31 -0.17 -6.83 -30.16
N ASP A 32 -1.39 -6.40 -29.85
CA ASP A 32 -2.14 -5.38 -30.60
C ASP A 32 -1.73 -3.94 -30.24
N MET A 33 -1.05 -3.75 -29.09
CA MET A 33 -0.50 -2.47 -28.64
C MET A 33 1.00 -2.60 -28.36
N GLY A 34 1.78 -1.61 -28.79
CA GLY A 34 3.21 -1.55 -28.56
C GLY A 34 3.57 -0.95 -27.19
N PRO A 35 4.87 -0.93 -26.83
CA PRO A 35 5.34 -0.33 -25.57
C PRO A 35 4.97 1.15 -25.41
N ALA A 36 5.02 1.93 -26.49
CA ALA A 36 4.68 3.37 -26.45
C ALA A 36 3.19 3.60 -26.16
N ASP A 37 2.30 2.78 -26.73
CA ASP A 37 0.86 2.87 -26.45
C ASP A 37 0.56 2.52 -24.98
N LEU A 38 1.33 1.57 -24.40
CA LEU A 38 1.22 1.19 -23.01
C LEU A 38 1.72 2.28 -22.06
N ASP A 39 2.83 2.95 -22.41
CA ASP A 39 3.36 4.08 -21.66
C ASP A 39 2.36 5.25 -21.62
N GLU A 40 1.80 5.64 -22.77
CA GLU A 40 0.76 6.68 -22.86
C GLU A 40 -0.49 6.31 -22.03
N MET A 41 -0.96 5.08 -22.16
CA MET A 41 -2.10 4.56 -21.40
C MET A 41 -1.88 4.63 -19.89
N PHE A 42 -0.65 4.39 -19.42
CA PHE A 42 -0.31 4.50 -18.01
C PHE A 42 -0.25 5.93 -17.50
N ASP A 43 0.24 6.87 -18.31
CA ASP A 43 0.22 8.31 -18.01
C ASP A 43 -1.23 8.78 -17.82
N ASP A 44 -2.10 8.45 -18.78
CA ASP A 44 -3.55 8.74 -18.72
C ASP A 44 -4.24 8.10 -17.50
N ALA A 45 -3.82 6.90 -17.11
CA ALA A 45 -4.38 6.20 -15.97
C ALA A 45 -3.98 6.87 -14.66
N ALA A 46 -2.74 7.35 -14.58
CA ALA A 46 -2.21 8.04 -13.40
C ALA A 46 -2.92 9.39 -13.24
N ASP A 47 -3.05 10.15 -14.33
CA ASP A 47 -3.81 11.39 -14.37
C ASP A 47 -5.26 11.16 -13.90
N THR A 48 -5.90 10.09 -14.39
CA THR A 48 -7.25 9.73 -13.99
C THR A 48 -7.36 9.47 -12.48
N ALA A 49 -6.42 8.71 -11.90
CA ALA A 49 -6.40 8.40 -10.47
C ALA A 49 -6.13 9.65 -9.62
N ILE A 50 -5.15 10.46 -10.00
CA ILE A 50 -4.80 11.74 -9.36
C ILE A 50 -6.03 12.65 -9.33
N ARG A 51 -6.68 12.85 -10.48
CA ARG A 51 -7.86 13.72 -10.57
C ARG A 51 -9.05 13.19 -9.79
N ASP A 52 -9.23 11.88 -9.69
CA ASP A 52 -10.28 11.29 -8.87
C ASP A 52 -10.04 11.55 -7.36
N MET A 53 -8.80 11.39 -6.89
CA MET A 53 -8.42 11.68 -5.50
C MET A 53 -8.48 13.17 -5.16
N GLU A 54 -8.04 14.05 -6.08
CA GLU A 54 -8.14 15.50 -5.93
C GLU A 54 -9.60 15.96 -5.85
N ARG A 55 -10.46 15.45 -6.76
CA ARG A 55 -11.90 15.75 -6.76
C ARG A 55 -12.62 15.19 -5.54
N ALA A 56 -12.14 14.09 -4.97
CA ALA A 56 -12.64 13.59 -3.71
C ALA A 56 -12.31 14.51 -2.53
N GLY A 57 -11.27 15.34 -2.65
CA GLY A 57 -10.84 16.26 -1.60
C GLY A 57 -9.86 15.64 -0.61
N LEU A 58 -9.14 14.58 -0.99
CA LEU A 58 -8.13 13.97 -0.14
C LEU A 58 -6.95 14.91 0.14
N ASP A 59 -6.38 14.80 1.33
CA ASP A 59 -5.31 15.68 1.81
C ASP A 59 -3.94 15.21 1.32
N VAL A 60 -3.71 13.89 1.32
CA VAL A 60 -2.51 13.23 0.79
C VAL A 60 -2.91 12.17 -0.24
N ILE A 61 -2.24 12.16 -1.40
CA ILE A 61 -2.58 11.28 -2.53
C ILE A 61 -1.36 10.48 -3.03
N THR A 62 -1.63 9.47 -3.86
CA THR A 62 -0.63 8.65 -4.56
C THR A 62 -0.83 8.78 -6.07
N ASP A 63 -0.07 8.04 -6.88
CA ASP A 63 -0.31 7.88 -8.32
C ASP A 63 -1.40 6.84 -8.64
N GLY A 64 -1.97 6.22 -7.60
CA GLY A 64 -2.93 5.12 -7.72
C GLY A 64 -2.30 3.78 -8.12
N GLU A 65 -0.97 3.67 -8.20
CA GLU A 65 -0.21 2.45 -8.53
C GLU A 65 -0.70 1.78 -9.84
N VAL A 66 -1.18 2.59 -10.77
CA VAL A 66 -1.83 2.11 -12.00
C VAL A 66 -0.85 1.53 -13.02
N ARG A 67 0.45 1.82 -12.87
CA ARG A 67 1.55 1.24 -13.64
C ARG A 67 1.91 -0.18 -13.21
N ARG A 68 1.42 -0.62 -12.04
CA ARG A 68 1.71 -1.94 -11.48
C ARG A 68 0.68 -2.96 -12.00
N LEU A 69 1.08 -3.70 -13.04
CA LEU A 69 0.25 -4.74 -13.69
C LEU A 69 0.00 -5.94 -12.76
N ASP A 70 -1.18 -6.56 -12.91
CA ASP A 70 -1.67 -7.78 -12.22
C ASP A 70 -1.56 -7.76 -10.67
N GLY A 71 -1.54 -6.58 -10.07
CA GLY A 71 -1.56 -6.40 -8.62
C GLY A 71 -0.42 -5.52 -8.12
N TYR A 72 -0.18 -5.56 -6.81
CA TYR A 72 0.72 -4.63 -6.14
C TYR A 72 2.21 -4.88 -6.42
N VAL A 73 2.61 -6.15 -6.60
CA VAL A 73 4.01 -6.55 -6.83
C VAL A 73 4.25 -7.39 -8.08
N ASP A 74 3.18 -7.76 -8.80
CA ASP A 74 3.22 -8.84 -9.77
C ASP A 74 4.07 -8.48 -11.00
N SER A 75 4.00 -7.22 -11.46
CA SER A 75 4.84 -6.67 -12.53
C SER A 75 6.34 -6.60 -12.19
N TYR A 76 6.72 -6.38 -10.93
CA TYR A 76 8.14 -6.26 -10.56
C TYR A 76 8.92 -7.56 -10.75
N TYR A 77 8.28 -8.73 -10.60
CA TYR A 77 8.98 -10.01 -10.82
C TYR A 77 9.42 -10.21 -12.27
N ALA A 78 8.83 -9.48 -13.23
CA ALA A 78 9.28 -9.52 -14.63
C ALA A 78 10.61 -8.78 -14.85
N ILE A 79 10.98 -7.84 -13.96
CA ILE A 79 12.22 -7.06 -14.07
C ILE A 79 13.30 -7.52 -13.08
N ILE A 80 12.92 -8.19 -11.98
CA ILE A 80 13.86 -8.68 -10.98
C ILE A 80 14.79 -9.74 -11.60
N LYS A 81 16.09 -9.58 -11.38
CA LYS A 81 17.14 -10.51 -11.81
C LYS A 81 17.36 -11.59 -10.76
N GLY A 82 17.89 -12.73 -11.18
CA GLY A 82 18.29 -13.83 -10.28
C GLY A 82 17.12 -14.68 -9.77
N ILE A 83 15.95 -14.60 -10.43
CA ILE A 83 14.80 -15.45 -10.17
C ILE A 83 14.28 -16.05 -11.48
N GLU A 84 13.70 -17.25 -11.42
CA GLU A 84 13.05 -17.91 -12.55
C GLU A 84 11.62 -18.34 -12.19
N PRO A 85 10.65 -18.24 -13.12
CA PRO A 85 9.28 -18.62 -12.85
C PRO A 85 9.13 -20.14 -12.73
N LEU A 86 8.38 -20.57 -11.71
CA LEU A 86 7.96 -21.95 -11.52
C LEU A 86 6.60 -22.19 -12.22
N PRO A 87 6.33 -23.43 -12.69
CA PRO A 87 5.04 -23.76 -13.29
C PRO A 87 3.85 -23.43 -12.39
N VAL A 88 2.88 -22.70 -12.95
CA VAL A 88 1.61 -22.41 -12.28
C VAL A 88 0.82 -23.71 -12.09
N ARG A 89 0.44 -24.01 -10.85
CA ARG A 89 -0.23 -25.26 -10.49
C ARG A 89 -1.68 -25.33 -10.94
N ARG A 90 -2.41 -24.21 -10.89
CA ARG A 90 -3.82 -24.13 -11.30
C ARG A 90 -4.02 -22.99 -12.29
N LYS A 91 -4.67 -23.27 -13.42
CA LYS A 91 -4.96 -22.29 -14.48
C LYS A 91 -6.44 -22.02 -14.71
N ALA A 92 -7.33 -22.77 -14.06
CA ALA A 92 -8.77 -22.71 -14.28
C ALA A 92 -9.55 -22.65 -12.97
N GLY A 93 -10.77 -22.09 -13.04
CA GLY A 93 -11.68 -21.90 -11.91
C GLY A 93 -11.50 -20.57 -11.18
N PRO A 94 -12.29 -20.32 -10.13
CA PRO A 94 -12.21 -19.08 -9.35
C PRO A 94 -10.79 -18.85 -8.84
N TRP A 95 -10.33 -17.60 -8.88
CA TRP A 95 -8.96 -17.24 -8.50
C TRP A 95 -8.62 -17.72 -7.09
N GLY A 96 -7.39 -18.25 -6.96
CA GLY A 96 -6.78 -18.68 -5.71
C GLY A 96 -5.25 -18.51 -5.76
N TYR A 97 -4.60 -18.54 -4.59
CA TYR A 97 -3.13 -18.33 -4.49
C TYR A 97 -2.30 -19.43 -5.18
N ASP A 98 -2.90 -20.58 -5.51
CA ASP A 98 -2.28 -21.64 -6.31
C ASP A 98 -2.33 -21.37 -7.82
N GLN A 99 -3.04 -20.33 -8.24
CA GLN A 99 -3.00 -19.79 -9.61
C GLN A 99 -1.94 -18.69 -9.81
N GLN A 100 -1.32 -18.21 -8.73
CA GLN A 100 -0.28 -17.19 -8.80
C GLN A 100 1.07 -17.82 -9.16
N THR A 101 1.79 -17.23 -10.11
CA THR A 101 3.16 -17.65 -10.46
C THR A 101 4.06 -17.59 -9.22
N ARG A 102 4.84 -18.63 -8.96
CA ARG A 102 5.92 -18.57 -7.97
C ARG A 102 7.24 -18.52 -8.70
N TYR A 103 8.29 -18.14 -7.99
CA TYR A 103 9.61 -18.09 -8.57
C TYR A 103 10.59 -18.85 -7.69
N GLU A 104 11.70 -19.28 -8.26
CA GLU A 104 12.85 -19.81 -7.53
C GLU A 104 14.03 -18.87 -7.70
N ALA A 105 14.76 -18.61 -6.62
CA ALA A 105 16.00 -17.87 -6.69
C ALA A 105 17.11 -18.73 -7.32
N THR A 106 17.56 -18.33 -8.51
CA THR A 106 18.64 -18.97 -9.27
C THR A 106 19.94 -18.18 -9.24
N GLY A 107 19.90 -16.94 -8.73
CA GLY A 107 21.07 -16.08 -8.54
C GLY A 107 20.89 -15.08 -7.41
N ARG A 108 21.83 -14.11 -7.32
CA ARG A 108 21.65 -12.95 -6.45
C ARG A 108 20.48 -12.13 -6.97
N ILE A 109 19.51 -11.85 -6.09
CA ILE A 109 18.33 -11.05 -6.41
C ILE A 109 18.78 -9.61 -6.56
N ASP A 110 18.45 -8.99 -7.68
CA ASP A 110 18.81 -7.61 -7.97
C ASP A 110 17.82 -6.96 -8.93
N THR A 111 17.92 -5.64 -9.10
CA THR A 111 17.12 -4.87 -10.04
C THR A 111 17.92 -4.51 -11.30
N PRO A 112 17.25 -4.18 -12.42
CA PRO A 112 17.92 -3.55 -13.55
C PRO A 112 18.39 -2.12 -13.18
N PRO A 113 19.23 -1.50 -14.03
CA PRO A 113 19.44 -0.05 -13.95
C PRO A 113 18.09 0.68 -13.92
N GLY A 114 17.94 1.65 -13.01
CA GLY A 114 16.65 2.31 -12.76
C GLY A 114 15.82 1.72 -11.62
N GLY A 115 16.27 0.62 -11.01
CA GLY A 115 15.69 0.12 -9.76
C GLY A 115 14.34 -0.59 -9.96
N LEU A 116 13.42 -0.36 -9.02
CA LEU A 116 12.05 -0.89 -9.09
C LEU A 116 11.15 -0.04 -10.00
N GLY A 117 11.58 1.18 -10.37
CA GLY A 117 10.78 2.10 -11.20
C GLY A 117 9.81 2.98 -10.41
N ILE A 118 9.79 2.87 -9.08
CA ILE A 118 8.91 3.65 -8.19
C ILE A 118 9.33 5.12 -8.20
N VAL A 119 10.62 5.42 -8.43
CA VAL A 119 11.09 6.80 -8.62
C VAL A 119 10.37 7.48 -9.80
N LYS A 120 10.24 6.80 -10.95
CA LYS A 120 9.53 7.34 -12.13
C LYS A 120 8.04 7.57 -11.82
N GLU A 121 7.41 6.63 -11.10
CA GLU A 121 6.02 6.77 -10.64
C GLU A 121 5.84 8.03 -9.76
N PHE A 122 6.76 8.23 -8.80
CA PHE A 122 6.73 9.37 -7.89
C PHE A 122 7.01 10.71 -8.59
N GLU A 123 8.00 10.77 -9.48
CA GLU A 123 8.31 11.98 -10.25
C GLU A 123 7.11 12.41 -11.11
N TYR A 124 6.43 11.45 -11.75
CA TYR A 124 5.20 11.71 -12.48
C TYR A 124 4.12 12.28 -11.55
N LEU A 125 3.84 11.62 -10.41
CA LEU A 125 2.87 12.11 -9.43
C LEU A 125 3.17 13.56 -9.01
N LYS A 126 4.41 13.84 -8.63
CA LYS A 126 4.85 15.15 -8.15
C LYS A 126 4.71 16.25 -9.21
N ALA A 127 4.87 15.92 -10.49
CA ALA A 127 4.69 16.85 -11.59
C ALA A 127 3.20 17.16 -11.90
N HIS A 128 2.28 16.26 -11.53
CA HIS A 128 0.87 16.32 -11.94
C HIS A 128 -0.11 16.71 -10.82
N THR A 129 0.37 17.02 -9.60
CA THR A 129 -0.48 17.48 -8.50
C THR A 129 0.18 18.56 -7.64
N GLY A 130 -0.65 19.42 -7.05
CA GLY A 130 -0.24 20.34 -5.98
C GLY A 130 -0.56 19.82 -4.57
N ARG A 131 -1.16 18.63 -4.43
CA ARG A 131 -1.47 18.00 -3.14
C ARG A 131 -0.20 17.45 -2.48
N ALA A 132 -0.28 17.15 -1.18
CA ALA A 132 0.75 16.35 -0.54
C ALA A 132 0.75 14.94 -1.15
N THR A 133 1.94 14.38 -1.35
CA THR A 133 2.12 13.11 -2.05
C THR A 133 2.74 12.07 -1.14
N LYS A 134 2.36 10.80 -1.33
CA LYS A 134 2.97 9.66 -0.65
C LYS A 134 3.44 8.64 -1.69
N ALA A 135 4.70 8.22 -1.59
CA ALA A 135 5.21 7.10 -2.38
C ALA A 135 4.96 5.77 -1.63
N THR A 136 4.61 4.71 -2.36
CA THR A 136 4.40 3.37 -1.78
C THR A 136 5.37 2.36 -2.35
N CYS A 137 5.91 1.50 -1.51
CA CYS A 137 6.80 0.41 -1.90
C CYS A 137 6.43 -0.87 -1.15
N ALA A 138 6.44 -2.00 -1.84
CA ALA A 138 6.19 -3.26 -1.15
C ALA A 138 7.36 -3.59 -0.21
N GLY A 139 7.03 -4.14 0.95
CA GLY A 139 8.00 -4.50 1.95
C GLY A 139 8.79 -5.78 1.60
N PRO A 140 9.89 -6.02 2.33
CA PRO A 140 10.78 -7.16 2.10
C PRO A 140 10.09 -8.52 2.11
N LEU A 141 9.17 -8.77 3.05
CA LEU A 141 8.44 -10.04 3.16
C LEU A 141 7.44 -10.19 2.01
N THR A 142 6.81 -9.10 1.59
CA THR A 142 5.84 -9.11 0.50
C THR A 142 6.51 -9.44 -0.84
N PHE A 143 7.64 -8.81 -1.16
CA PHE A 143 8.47 -9.19 -2.30
C PHE A 143 9.02 -10.62 -2.18
N GLY A 144 9.46 -11.02 -0.99
CA GLY A 144 9.98 -12.38 -0.75
C GLY A 144 8.92 -13.48 -0.81
N SER A 145 7.64 -13.15 -0.60
CA SER A 145 6.57 -14.14 -0.34
C SER A 145 6.28 -15.12 -1.48
N ARG A 146 6.73 -14.81 -2.69
CA ARG A 146 6.56 -15.65 -3.91
C ARG A 146 7.84 -16.35 -4.34
N ILE A 147 8.96 -16.09 -3.67
CA ILE A 147 10.27 -16.58 -4.05
C ILE A 147 10.65 -17.76 -3.17
N HIS A 148 10.86 -18.91 -3.80
CA HIS A 148 11.51 -20.05 -3.17
C HIS A 148 13.02 -19.77 -3.07
N PRO A 149 13.67 -20.00 -1.91
CA PRO A 149 15.08 -19.64 -1.71
C PRO A 149 16.06 -20.42 -2.60
N GLY A 150 15.64 -21.56 -3.16
CA GLY A 150 16.48 -22.41 -3.99
C GLY A 150 17.74 -22.85 -3.22
N LYS A 151 18.88 -22.85 -3.91
CA LYS A 151 20.21 -23.06 -3.30
C LYS A 151 20.91 -21.75 -2.93
N MET A 152 20.32 -20.60 -3.28
CA MET A 152 20.96 -19.28 -3.17
C MET A 152 20.83 -18.65 -1.78
N TYR A 153 19.76 -18.98 -1.05
CA TYR A 153 19.45 -18.42 0.26
C TYR A 153 19.10 -19.55 1.25
N LYS A 154 19.30 -19.38 2.56
CA LYS A 154 19.03 -20.47 3.53
C LYS A 154 17.54 -20.62 3.81
N GLY A 155 16.75 -19.58 3.57
CA GLY A 155 15.32 -19.58 3.80
C GLY A 155 14.61 -18.35 3.24
N VAL A 156 13.30 -18.32 3.43
CA VAL A 156 12.42 -17.22 2.97
C VAL A 156 12.75 -15.88 3.66
N VAL A 157 13.30 -15.92 4.88
CA VAL A 157 13.73 -14.73 5.62
C VAL A 157 14.98 -14.12 4.97
N ASP A 158 15.98 -14.92 4.61
CA ASP A 158 17.18 -14.43 3.89
C ASP A 158 16.83 -13.80 2.54
N VAL A 159 15.82 -14.36 1.86
CA VAL A 159 15.28 -13.74 0.63
C VAL A 159 14.68 -12.37 0.93
N ALA A 160 13.89 -12.25 2.00
CA ALA A 160 13.35 -10.96 2.42
C ALA A 160 14.46 -9.98 2.82
N GLU A 161 15.49 -10.41 3.56
CA GLU A 161 16.66 -9.56 3.86
C GLU A 161 17.31 -9.02 2.59
N ARG A 162 17.49 -9.86 1.57
CA ARG A 162 18.04 -9.39 0.29
C ARG A 162 17.12 -8.38 -0.40
N PHE A 163 15.81 -8.57 -0.33
CA PHE A 163 14.87 -7.56 -0.81
C PHE A 163 14.93 -6.26 0.00
N ALA A 164 15.18 -6.32 1.31
CA ALA A 164 15.37 -5.11 2.11
C ALA A 164 16.53 -4.25 1.60
N GLU A 165 17.64 -4.86 1.16
CA GLU A 165 18.76 -4.15 0.53
C GLU A 165 18.35 -3.49 -0.80
N VAL A 166 17.60 -4.21 -1.66
CA VAL A 166 17.09 -3.69 -2.94
C VAL A 166 16.13 -2.52 -2.71
N ILE A 167 15.20 -2.68 -1.77
CA ILE A 167 14.22 -1.66 -1.40
C ILE A 167 14.95 -0.44 -0.85
N ASN A 168 15.95 -0.60 0.02
CA ASN A 168 16.68 0.54 0.59
C ASN A 168 17.30 1.45 -0.46
N ALA A 169 17.87 0.87 -1.53
CA ALA A 169 18.39 1.65 -2.65
C ALA A 169 17.28 2.46 -3.34
N GLU A 170 16.13 1.86 -3.59
CA GLU A 170 14.96 2.54 -4.18
C GLU A 170 14.44 3.66 -3.27
N LEU A 171 14.32 3.43 -1.96
CA LEU A 171 13.83 4.45 -1.02
C LEU A 171 14.77 5.64 -0.91
N ARG A 172 16.09 5.41 -0.96
CA ARG A 172 17.08 6.50 -1.00
C ARG A 172 16.97 7.29 -2.31
N ALA A 173 16.71 6.63 -3.42
CA ALA A 173 16.47 7.29 -4.71
C ALA A 173 15.16 8.11 -4.69
N LEU A 174 14.10 7.62 -4.04
CA LEU A 174 12.87 8.39 -3.82
C LEU A 174 13.12 9.67 -3.01
N VAL A 175 13.91 9.60 -1.94
CA VAL A 175 14.33 10.79 -1.17
C VAL A 175 15.13 11.75 -2.06
N ALA A 176 16.02 11.25 -2.92
CA ALA A 176 16.76 12.08 -3.86
C ALA A 176 15.87 12.77 -4.91
N ALA A 177 14.79 12.12 -5.36
CA ALA A 177 13.73 12.71 -6.19
C ALA A 177 12.82 13.69 -5.41
N GLY A 178 13.02 13.77 -4.09
CA GLY A 178 12.33 14.68 -3.18
C GLY A 178 11.00 14.16 -2.69
N ALA A 179 10.88 12.86 -2.45
CA ALA A 179 9.82 12.27 -1.65
C ALA A 179 10.07 12.56 -0.18
N ASP A 180 9.08 13.17 0.49
CA ASP A 180 9.12 13.48 1.92
C ASP A 180 8.18 12.60 2.76
N PHE A 181 7.35 11.78 2.11
CA PHE A 181 6.51 10.76 2.74
C PHE A 181 6.53 9.45 1.95
N ILE A 182 7.02 8.38 2.58
CA ILE A 182 7.15 7.05 1.98
C ILE A 182 6.50 5.99 2.88
N GLN A 183 5.75 5.07 2.28
CA GLN A 183 5.12 3.95 2.96
C GLN A 183 5.69 2.62 2.45
N LEU A 184 6.06 1.73 3.38
CA LEU A 184 6.28 0.32 3.05
C LEU A 184 5.07 -0.52 3.43
N ASP A 185 4.69 -1.44 2.54
CA ASP A 185 3.50 -2.25 2.69
C ASP A 185 3.85 -3.72 2.90
N GLU A 186 3.35 -4.32 4.00
CA GLU A 186 3.50 -5.75 4.28
C GLU A 186 2.17 -6.52 4.32
N PRO A 187 1.38 -6.53 3.23
CA PRO A 187 0.19 -7.37 3.13
C PRO A 187 0.54 -8.87 3.12
N ALA A 188 1.77 -9.25 2.78
CA ALA A 188 2.24 -10.63 2.66
C ALA A 188 3.30 -11.04 3.71
N ARG A 189 3.17 -10.51 4.93
CA ARG A 189 4.08 -10.70 6.07
C ARG A 189 4.46 -12.15 6.42
N GLY A 190 3.67 -13.15 6.05
CA GLY A 190 3.98 -14.56 6.36
C GLY A 190 3.87 -14.88 7.85
N ASN A 191 4.55 -15.96 8.28
CA ASN A 191 4.55 -16.46 9.66
C ASN A 191 5.80 -16.00 10.44
N VAL A 192 6.15 -14.72 10.36
CA VAL A 192 7.27 -14.15 11.13
C VAL A 192 6.76 -13.37 12.33
N SER A 193 7.59 -13.19 13.36
CA SER A 193 7.24 -12.39 14.54
C SER A 193 7.16 -10.90 14.20
N GLY A 194 6.47 -10.11 15.03
CA GLY A 194 6.46 -8.65 14.87
C GLY A 194 7.86 -8.04 14.99
N GLU A 195 8.74 -8.60 15.82
CA GLU A 195 10.13 -8.14 15.93
C GLU A 195 10.92 -8.37 14.63
N GLU A 196 10.66 -9.48 13.95
CA GLU A 196 11.30 -9.79 12.68
C GLU A 196 10.78 -8.88 11.56
N MET A 197 9.48 -8.58 11.54
CA MET A 197 8.92 -7.55 10.65
C MET A 197 9.61 -6.20 10.88
N ALA A 198 9.76 -5.79 12.14
CA ALA A 198 10.42 -4.55 12.51
C ALA A 198 11.90 -4.52 12.08
N ARG A 199 12.62 -5.62 12.25
CA ARG A 199 14.02 -5.75 11.83
C ARG A 199 14.18 -5.57 10.32
N LEU A 200 13.37 -6.26 9.53
CA LEU A 200 13.38 -6.17 8.06
C LEU A 200 12.96 -4.78 7.57
N TYR A 201 11.94 -4.18 8.20
CA TYR A 201 11.57 -2.78 7.94
C TYR A 201 12.72 -1.82 8.20
N ASN A 202 13.40 -1.98 9.34
CA ASN A 202 14.53 -1.13 9.72
C ASN A 202 15.70 -1.27 8.75
N LEU A 203 15.98 -2.49 8.28
CA LEU A 203 16.99 -2.73 7.25
C LEU A 203 16.63 -2.04 5.93
N ALA A 204 15.38 -2.16 5.49
CA ALA A 204 14.89 -1.53 4.27
C ALA A 204 14.89 0.01 4.34
N THR A 205 14.76 0.59 5.53
CA THR A 205 14.64 2.04 5.73
C THR A 205 15.90 2.72 6.29
N GLU A 206 17.01 1.98 6.46
CA GLU A 206 18.25 2.52 7.01
C GLU A 206 18.77 3.71 6.20
N GLY A 207 18.93 4.87 6.85
CA GLY A 207 19.40 6.11 6.24
C GLY A 207 18.38 6.84 5.35
N VAL A 208 17.12 6.39 5.29
CA VAL A 208 16.05 7.06 4.53
C VAL A 208 15.53 8.26 5.32
N LYS A 209 15.73 9.47 4.80
CA LYS A 209 15.36 10.74 5.46
C LYS A 209 14.04 11.30 4.92
N ALA A 210 12.95 10.60 5.20
CA ALA A 210 11.57 11.01 4.91
C ALA A 210 10.68 10.63 6.09
N LYS A 211 9.44 11.10 6.10
CA LYS A 211 8.41 10.50 6.95
C LYS A 211 8.15 9.07 6.47
N LEU A 212 8.19 8.12 7.40
CA LEU A 212 8.10 6.69 7.12
C LEU A 212 6.80 6.10 7.67
N ALA A 213 5.99 5.50 6.79
CA ALA A 213 4.83 4.72 7.18
C ALA A 213 5.07 3.21 7.00
N PHE A 214 4.39 2.43 7.85
CA PHE A 214 4.37 0.97 7.77
C PHE A 214 2.93 0.47 7.69
N HIS A 215 2.52 0.04 6.51
CA HIS A 215 1.19 -0.53 6.31
C HIS A 215 1.17 -2.03 6.57
N ILE A 216 0.27 -2.47 7.45
CA ILE A 216 0.07 -3.88 7.78
C ILE A 216 -1.43 -4.17 7.72
N CYS A 217 -1.85 -4.93 6.72
CA CYS A 217 -3.23 -5.37 6.55
C CYS A 217 -3.31 -6.89 6.47
N PHE A 218 -4.51 -7.42 6.26
CA PHE A 218 -4.73 -8.87 6.17
C PHE A 218 -4.73 -9.41 4.73
N GLY A 219 -4.33 -8.57 3.76
CA GLY A 219 -4.35 -8.86 2.33
C GLY A 219 -5.68 -8.45 1.67
N ASN A 220 -5.62 -8.06 0.40
CA ASN A 220 -6.78 -7.56 -0.35
C ASN A 220 -6.89 -8.12 -1.78
N ARG A 221 -6.20 -9.23 -2.10
CA ARG A 221 -6.21 -9.76 -3.47
C ARG A 221 -7.61 -10.30 -3.80
N PHE A 222 -8.26 -9.71 -4.80
CA PHE A 222 -9.68 -9.93 -5.13
C PHE A 222 -10.64 -9.76 -3.94
N GLY A 223 -10.38 -8.77 -3.06
CA GLY A 223 -11.23 -8.48 -1.90
C GLY A 223 -11.15 -9.53 -0.79
N ARG A 224 -10.11 -10.37 -0.78
CA ARG A 224 -9.96 -11.47 0.19
C ARG A 224 -8.74 -11.27 1.07
N SER A 225 -8.94 -11.54 2.36
CA SER A 225 -7.83 -11.66 3.33
C SER A 225 -7.08 -12.96 3.09
N ARG A 226 -5.76 -12.94 3.30
CA ARG A 226 -4.84 -14.08 3.18
C ARG A 226 -4.43 -14.67 4.52
N PHE A 227 -4.32 -13.82 5.54
CA PHE A 227 -3.81 -14.18 6.86
C PHE A 227 -4.89 -14.11 7.93
N ASP A 228 -4.58 -14.68 9.10
CA ASP A 228 -5.38 -14.42 10.28
C ASP A 228 -5.50 -12.91 10.51
N ARG A 229 -6.71 -12.50 10.88
CA ARG A 229 -7.12 -11.10 10.94
C ARG A 229 -7.02 -10.57 12.36
N SER A 230 -5.84 -10.74 12.95
CA SER A 230 -5.46 -10.17 14.24
C SER A 230 -4.04 -9.62 14.22
N TYR A 231 -3.83 -8.49 14.89
CA TYR A 231 -2.54 -7.85 15.11
C TYR A 231 -1.82 -8.36 16.37
N ARG A 232 -2.55 -9.00 17.31
CA ARG A 232 -2.00 -9.47 18.59
C ARG A 232 -0.70 -10.28 18.49
N PRO A 233 -0.52 -11.19 17.51
CA PRO A 233 0.73 -11.94 17.38
C PRO A 233 1.97 -11.09 17.05
N TYR A 234 1.78 -9.87 16.56
CA TYR A 234 2.85 -8.98 16.10
C TYR A 234 3.13 -7.83 17.09
N PHE A 235 2.16 -7.47 17.92
CA PHE A 235 2.32 -6.42 18.93
C PHE A 235 2.81 -7.02 20.26
N PRO A 236 3.66 -6.29 21.02
CA PRO A 236 4.24 -4.98 20.69
C PRO A 236 5.49 -5.05 19.79
N GLY A 237 5.97 -6.25 19.44
CA GLY A 237 7.26 -6.42 18.74
C GLY A 237 7.44 -5.60 17.46
N VAL A 238 6.36 -5.41 16.69
CA VAL A 238 6.36 -4.62 15.45
C VAL A 238 6.62 -3.13 15.67
N LEU A 239 6.37 -2.60 16.87
CA LEU A 239 6.66 -1.20 17.24
C LEU A 239 8.16 -0.91 17.38
N LYS A 240 9.02 -1.94 17.32
CA LYS A 240 10.47 -1.76 17.15
C LYS A 240 10.83 -1.23 15.75
N ALA A 241 9.88 -1.23 14.80
CA ALA A 241 10.06 -0.59 13.51
C ALA A 241 10.20 0.92 13.70
N ARG A 242 11.21 1.52 13.07
CA ARG A 242 11.47 2.97 13.04
C ARG A 242 10.55 3.66 12.03
N ALA A 243 9.26 3.35 12.11
CA ALA A 243 8.20 4.02 11.36
C ALA A 243 7.62 5.16 12.20
N ASP A 244 7.33 6.29 11.55
CA ASP A 244 6.62 7.41 12.16
C ASP A 244 5.12 7.09 12.27
N GLN A 245 4.59 6.38 11.28
CA GLN A 245 3.17 6.04 11.16
C GLN A 245 2.95 4.55 10.92
N PHE A 246 1.96 3.97 11.61
CA PHE A 246 1.46 2.63 11.31
C PHE A 246 0.10 2.74 10.63
N VAL A 247 -0.05 2.12 9.45
CA VAL A 247 -1.28 2.18 8.63
C VAL A 247 -2.00 0.84 8.73
N LEU A 248 -3.11 0.79 9.45
CA LEU A 248 -3.77 -0.46 9.87
C LEU A 248 -5.22 -0.55 9.36
N GLU A 249 -5.70 -1.78 9.22
CA GLU A 249 -7.03 -2.17 8.79
C GLU A 249 -7.96 -2.33 10.01
N PHE A 250 -9.09 -1.62 10.04
CA PHE A 250 -10.08 -1.71 11.12
C PHE A 250 -11.53 -1.84 10.63
N ALA A 251 -11.90 -1.22 9.50
CA ALA A 251 -13.30 -1.11 9.09
C ALA A 251 -13.93 -2.47 8.73
N GLY A 252 -13.25 -3.28 7.91
CA GLY A 252 -13.63 -4.65 7.54
C GLY A 252 -13.52 -5.67 8.68
N ARG A 253 -13.21 -5.19 9.88
CA ARG A 253 -13.10 -5.92 11.16
C ARG A 253 -13.99 -5.32 12.24
N GLU A 254 -14.90 -4.42 11.88
CA GLU A 254 -15.81 -3.76 12.80
C GLU A 254 -15.10 -3.09 13.99
N PHE A 255 -13.84 -2.67 13.78
CA PHE A 255 -12.96 -2.04 14.77
C PHE A 255 -12.54 -2.97 15.91
N SER A 256 -12.55 -4.30 15.70
CA SER A 256 -12.21 -5.30 16.72
C SER A 256 -10.78 -5.21 17.26
N GLU A 257 -9.86 -4.57 16.53
CA GLU A 257 -8.44 -4.47 16.90
C GLU A 257 -8.04 -3.10 17.46
N LEU A 258 -8.99 -2.21 17.77
CA LEU A 258 -8.67 -0.89 18.38
C LEU A 258 -8.05 -1.01 19.77
N ASP A 259 -8.37 -2.08 20.49
CA ASP A 259 -7.80 -2.41 21.80
C ASP A 259 -6.29 -2.64 21.74
N VAL A 260 -5.79 -3.30 20.69
CA VAL A 260 -4.35 -3.47 20.46
C VAL A 260 -3.65 -2.12 20.31
N TRP A 261 -4.27 -1.19 19.57
CA TRP A 261 -3.73 0.16 19.43
C TRP A 261 -3.79 0.95 20.73
N LYS A 262 -4.90 0.81 21.48
CA LYS A 262 -5.06 1.45 22.79
C LYS A 262 -3.92 1.06 23.74
N GLU A 263 -3.57 -0.22 23.75
CA GLU A 263 -2.57 -0.80 24.64
C GLU A 263 -1.13 -0.36 24.29
N TYR A 264 -0.78 -0.27 23.01
CA TYR A 264 0.63 -0.13 22.59
C TYR A 264 0.97 1.09 21.72
N GLY A 265 0.01 1.67 20.99
CA GLY A 265 0.28 2.57 19.86
C GLY A 265 0.34 4.08 20.14
N GLN A 266 0.09 4.52 21.38
CA GLN A 266 -0.15 5.94 21.73
C GLN A 266 0.98 6.91 21.37
N ASP A 267 2.21 6.41 21.22
CA ASP A 267 3.38 7.21 20.91
C ASP A 267 3.66 7.39 19.41
N ARG A 268 2.94 6.70 18.53
CA ARG A 268 3.11 6.76 17.07
C ARG A 268 1.91 7.40 16.38
N GLU A 269 2.11 7.85 15.14
CA GLU A 269 0.97 8.20 14.30
C GLU A 269 0.23 6.93 13.86
N LEU A 270 -1.10 7.04 13.78
CA LEU A 270 -1.98 6.00 13.27
C LEU A 270 -2.58 6.44 11.93
N GLY A 271 -2.35 5.67 10.87
CA GLY A 271 -3.23 5.65 9.71
C GLY A 271 -4.36 4.64 9.95
N ALA A 272 -5.54 5.12 10.34
CA ALA A 272 -6.66 4.27 10.66
C ALA A 272 -7.52 3.97 9.43
N GLY A 273 -7.64 2.68 9.11
CA GLY A 273 -8.58 2.13 8.14
C GLY A 273 -10.03 2.36 8.59
N VAL A 274 -10.73 3.30 7.96
CA VAL A 274 -12.14 3.64 8.25
C VAL A 274 -13.08 3.36 7.07
N ILE A 275 -12.54 2.83 5.97
CA ILE A 275 -13.29 2.35 4.80
C ILE A 275 -12.96 0.88 4.56
N ASP A 276 -13.99 0.04 4.46
CA ASP A 276 -13.83 -1.35 4.08
C ASP A 276 -13.72 -1.45 2.55
N VAL A 277 -12.54 -1.80 2.05
CA VAL A 277 -12.28 -1.97 0.61
C VAL A 277 -12.67 -3.34 0.06
N LYS A 278 -12.97 -4.30 0.94
CA LYS A 278 -13.35 -5.68 0.62
C LYS A 278 -14.87 -5.83 0.49
N GLY A 279 -15.63 -4.95 1.15
CA GLY A 279 -17.09 -4.87 1.09
C GLY A 279 -17.62 -3.94 0.00
N PHE A 280 -18.80 -4.29 -0.56
CA PHE A 280 -19.55 -3.46 -1.51
C PHE A 280 -20.41 -2.38 -0.85
N TYR A 281 -20.53 -2.39 0.48
CA TYR A 281 -21.29 -1.38 1.21
C TYR A 281 -20.68 0.01 0.95
N PRO A 282 -21.44 0.97 0.40
CA PRO A 282 -20.93 2.31 0.11
C PRO A 282 -21.05 3.18 1.37
N GLU A 283 -19.98 3.31 2.14
CA GLU A 283 -19.99 4.18 3.33
C GLU A 283 -20.41 5.60 2.97
N SER A 284 -21.28 6.18 3.80
CA SER A 284 -21.59 7.60 3.81
C SER A 284 -20.51 8.40 4.56
N PRO A 285 -20.40 9.73 4.34
CA PRO A 285 -19.59 10.61 5.18
C PRO A 285 -19.89 10.45 6.68
N GLU A 286 -21.14 10.24 7.04
CA GLU A 286 -21.60 10.05 8.42
C GLU A 286 -21.09 8.73 9.01
N ASP A 287 -21.12 7.63 8.24
CA ASP A 287 -20.51 6.35 8.64
C ASP A 287 -19.03 6.53 8.94
N VAL A 288 -18.31 7.21 8.06
CA VAL A 288 -16.89 7.52 8.23
C VAL A 288 -16.68 8.36 9.49
N ALA A 289 -17.46 9.43 9.71
CA ALA A 289 -17.33 10.26 10.91
C ALA A 289 -17.58 9.46 12.20
N VAL A 290 -18.59 8.58 12.23
CA VAL A 290 -18.84 7.65 13.36
C VAL A 290 -17.63 6.76 13.61
N ARG A 291 -17.03 6.21 12.55
CA ARG A 291 -15.83 5.36 12.64
C ARG A 291 -14.62 6.14 13.16
N ILE A 292 -14.42 7.38 12.70
CA ILE A 292 -13.37 8.26 13.20
C ILE A 292 -13.55 8.54 14.69
N ARG A 293 -14.78 8.82 15.17
CA ARG A 293 -15.04 9.00 16.61
C ARG A 293 -14.66 7.77 17.44
N ARG A 294 -14.88 6.56 16.92
CA ARG A 294 -14.41 5.33 17.59
C ARG A 294 -12.89 5.29 17.70
N VAL A 295 -12.17 5.60 16.61
CA VAL A 295 -10.70 5.65 16.61
C VAL A 295 -10.17 6.71 17.58
N LEU A 296 -10.84 7.87 17.69
CA LEU A 296 -10.47 8.94 18.61
C LEU A 296 -10.55 8.54 20.10
N THR A 297 -11.24 7.46 20.44
CA THR A 297 -11.22 6.92 21.83
C THR A 297 -9.90 6.25 22.20
N VAL A 298 -9.05 5.94 21.21
CA VAL A 298 -7.77 5.25 21.39
C VAL A 298 -6.58 5.95 20.71
N CYS A 299 -6.80 7.05 19.99
CA CYS A 299 -5.74 7.79 19.31
C CYS A 299 -6.00 9.30 19.40
N ARG A 300 -4.98 10.07 19.77
CA ARG A 300 -5.08 11.53 19.84
C ARG A 300 -5.27 12.14 18.44
N PRO A 301 -6.12 13.18 18.28
CA PRO A 301 -6.37 13.80 16.98
C PRO A 301 -5.11 14.23 16.21
N GLU A 302 -4.08 14.71 16.90
CA GLU A 302 -2.83 15.20 16.30
C GLU A 302 -1.94 14.08 15.75
N LYS A 303 -2.20 12.83 16.16
CA LYS A 303 -1.50 11.63 15.71
C LYS A 303 -2.32 10.77 14.75
N LEU A 304 -3.53 11.21 14.41
CA LEU A 304 -4.45 10.43 13.59
C LEU A 304 -4.41 10.89 12.13
N TYR A 305 -4.31 9.91 11.24
CA TYR A 305 -4.59 9.98 9.81
C TYR A 305 -5.70 8.97 9.52
N VAL A 306 -6.51 9.23 8.50
CA VAL A 306 -7.60 8.32 8.11
C VAL A 306 -7.43 7.87 6.67
N ASN A 307 -7.64 6.57 6.46
CA ASN A 307 -7.44 5.91 5.18
C ASN A 307 -8.45 4.77 4.98
N PRO A 308 -8.50 4.17 3.79
CA PRO A 308 -9.12 2.86 3.61
C PRO A 308 -8.29 1.74 4.24
N ASP A 309 -8.89 0.59 4.53
CA ASP A 309 -8.19 -0.54 5.15
C ASP A 309 -7.00 -1.08 4.33
N CYS A 310 -7.05 -0.96 3.00
CA CYS A 310 -6.01 -1.36 2.07
C CYS A 310 -6.16 -0.56 0.76
N GLY A 311 -5.28 -0.74 -0.23
CA GLY A 311 -5.45 -0.15 -1.57
C GLY A 311 -6.66 -0.70 -2.34
N PHE A 312 -7.19 0.08 -3.28
CA PHE A 312 -8.37 -0.22 -4.10
C PHE A 312 -8.05 -0.97 -5.41
N GLY A 313 -6.84 -1.53 -5.56
CA GLY A 313 -6.39 -2.15 -6.82
C GLY A 313 -7.28 -3.29 -7.36
N TRP A 314 -8.14 -3.89 -6.52
CA TRP A 314 -9.12 -4.93 -6.90
C TRP A 314 -10.58 -4.48 -6.78
N SER A 315 -10.81 -3.19 -6.52
CA SER A 315 -12.12 -2.60 -6.36
C SER A 315 -12.58 -1.94 -7.67
N PRO A 316 -13.87 -2.05 -8.05
CA PRO A 316 -14.40 -1.29 -9.16
C PRO A 316 -14.19 0.22 -8.96
N ARG A 317 -13.76 0.93 -10.01
CA ARG A 317 -13.46 2.37 -9.93
C ARG A 317 -14.62 3.21 -9.42
N TYR A 318 -15.87 2.90 -9.80
CA TYR A 318 -17.03 3.65 -9.31
C TYR A 318 -17.17 3.57 -7.78
N MET A 319 -16.94 2.38 -7.20
CA MET A 319 -17.02 2.14 -5.77
C MET A 319 -15.85 2.80 -5.05
N CYS A 320 -14.64 2.71 -5.62
CA CYS A 320 -13.47 3.41 -5.13
C CYS A 320 -13.75 4.92 -5.02
N ASN A 321 -14.26 5.54 -6.09
CA ASN A 321 -14.56 6.98 -6.13
C ASN A 321 -15.64 7.39 -5.12
N GLN A 322 -16.68 6.57 -4.92
CA GLN A 322 -17.68 6.81 -3.88
C GLN A 322 -17.05 6.78 -2.47
N LYS A 323 -16.26 5.75 -2.19
CA LYS A 323 -15.64 5.55 -0.87
C LYS A 323 -14.58 6.59 -0.52
N VAL A 324 -13.75 7.03 -1.48
CA VAL A 324 -12.76 8.10 -1.20
C VAL A 324 -13.42 9.47 -0.99
N ARG A 325 -14.55 9.75 -1.64
CA ARG A 325 -15.35 10.96 -1.37
C ARG A 325 -15.94 10.92 0.03
N ALA A 326 -16.50 9.78 0.42
CA ALA A 326 -17.00 9.58 1.78
C ALA A 326 -15.90 9.72 2.83
N LEU A 327 -14.70 9.18 2.55
CA LEU A 327 -13.53 9.33 3.43
C LEU A 327 -13.17 10.80 3.66
N ALA A 328 -12.98 11.57 2.59
CA ALA A 328 -12.60 12.98 2.68
C ALA A 328 -13.70 13.82 3.38
N ALA A 329 -14.96 13.60 3.02
CA ALA A 329 -16.10 14.30 3.64
C ALA A 329 -16.27 13.94 5.12
N GLY A 330 -16.16 12.66 5.48
CA GLY A 330 -16.25 12.20 6.87
C GLY A 330 -15.10 12.72 7.74
N ALA A 331 -13.88 12.80 7.19
CA ALA A 331 -12.76 13.45 7.86
C ALA A 331 -13.04 14.95 8.11
N ALA A 332 -13.63 15.65 7.14
CA ALA A 332 -14.03 17.04 7.30
C ALA A 332 -15.11 17.24 8.37
N LEU A 333 -16.08 16.33 8.47
CA LEU A 333 -17.10 16.33 9.54
C LEU A 333 -16.43 16.16 10.92
N ALA A 334 -15.57 15.16 11.08
CA ALA A 334 -14.85 14.93 12.33
C ALA A 334 -13.98 16.14 12.75
N ARG A 335 -13.29 16.77 11.80
CA ARG A 335 -12.53 18.01 12.05
C ARG A 335 -13.41 19.15 12.57
N LYS A 336 -14.59 19.35 11.95
CA LYS A 336 -15.52 20.43 12.34
C LYS A 336 -15.98 20.27 13.79
N GLU A 337 -16.24 19.04 14.23
CA GLU A 337 -16.66 18.72 15.60
C GLU A 337 -15.58 19.00 16.62
N LEU A 338 -14.32 18.67 16.30
CA LEU A 338 -13.17 18.98 17.16
C LEU A 338 -12.87 20.48 17.22
N GLY A 339 -13.08 21.21 16.12
CA GLY A 339 -12.94 22.66 16.07
C GLY A 339 -14.05 23.43 16.78
N GLY A 340 -15.27 22.89 16.81
CA GLY A 340 -16.42 23.48 17.51
C GLY A 340 -16.50 23.16 19.01
N SER A 341 -15.57 22.35 19.53
CA SER A 341 -15.49 21.95 20.94
C SER A 341 -14.44 22.74 21.74
N ARG A 342 -13.98 23.90 21.21
CA ARG A 342 -13.04 24.81 21.87
C ARG A 342 -13.74 25.98 22.54
#